data_AF-A0A412NIQ7-F1
#
_entry.id   AF-A0A412NIQ7-F1
#
_cell.length_a   1.000
_cell.length_b   1.000
_cell.length_c   1.000
_cell.angle_alpha   90.00
_cell.angle_beta   90.00
_cell.angle_gamma   90.00
#
_symmetry.space_group_name_H-M   'P 1'
#
loop_
_entity.id
_entity.type
_entity.pdbx_description
1 polymer ?
#
loop_
_entity_poly.entity_id
_entity_poly.type
_entity_poly.pdbx_seq_one_letter_code
_entity_poly.pdbx_strand_id
1 'polypeptide(L)'
;METVKMILENWVYFFILLILGLLTVYAILRFMKLTPKQQLEKVKVALLYMVTEAEKELKSKTGRIKRSMVWEWLVERFPIVTLFITEEQYDKLLDQALEDFRKMLESNTSLYDYVYNTVTVTEEDTENDIMRKIVTGA
;
A
#
# COMPACT_ATOMS: atom_id res chain seq x y z
N MET A 1 48.08 -34.65 17.77
CA MET A 1 48.67 -34.07 16.54
C MET A 1 48.01 -34.58 15.25
N GLU A 2 47.35 -35.74 15.26
CA GLU A 2 46.68 -36.30 14.06
C GLU A 2 45.41 -35.54 13.67
N THR A 3 44.61 -35.08 14.64
CA THR A 3 43.41 -34.26 14.38
C THR A 3 43.74 -32.95 13.66
N VAL A 4 44.87 -32.33 14.00
CA VAL A 4 45.33 -31.07 13.40
C VAL A 4 45.79 -31.27 11.96
N LYS A 5 46.41 -32.42 11.64
CA LYS A 5 46.81 -32.79 10.28
C LYS A 5 45.60 -33.09 9.39
N MET A 6 44.60 -33.81 9.90
CA MET A 6 43.35 -34.06 9.16
C MET A 6 42.59 -32.76 8.83
N ILE A 7 42.59 -31.78 9.74
CA ILE A 7 41.95 -30.47 9.51
C ILE A 7 42.70 -29.67 8.43
N LEU A 8 44.03 -29.72 8.41
CA LEU A 8 44.86 -29.03 7.41
C LEU A 8 44.73 -29.66 6.01
N GLU A 9 44.69 -30.98 5.93
CA GLU A 9 44.58 -31.72 4.67
C GLU A 9 43.20 -31.56 4.03
N ASN A 10 42.16 -31.38 4.85
CA ASN A 10 40.77 -31.24 4.43
C ASN A 10 40.22 -29.80 4.55
N TRP A 11 41.09 -28.80 4.74
CA TRP A 11 40.70 -27.39 4.99
C TRP A 11 39.90 -26.78 3.84
N VAL A 12 40.14 -27.23 2.60
CA VAL A 12 39.39 -26.83 1.40
C VAL A 12 37.90 -27.16 1.50
N TYR A 13 37.54 -28.30 2.09
CA TYR A 13 36.13 -28.69 2.26
C TYR A 13 35.40 -27.76 3.24
N PHE A 14 36.08 -27.26 4.27
CA PHE A 14 35.49 -26.27 5.18
C PHE A 14 35.16 -24.96 4.47
N PHE A 15 36.03 -24.49 3.56
CA PHE A 15 35.71 -23.31 2.76
C PHE A 15 34.58 -23.53 1.77
N ILE A 16 34.53 -24.70 1.11
CA ILE A 16 33.42 -25.04 0.22
C ILE A 16 32.09 -25.01 0.98
N LEU A 17 32.07 -25.59 2.19
CA LEU A 17 30.87 -25.62 3.04
C LEU A 17 30.50 -24.20 3.54
N LEU A 18 31.49 -23.37 3.88
CA LEU A 18 31.30 -21.97 4.24
C LEU A 18 30.70 -21.15 3.08
N ILE A 19 31.26 -21.30 1.87
CA ILE A 19 30.79 -20.61 0.67
C ILE A 19 29.37 -21.06 0.31
N LEU A 20 29.09 -22.37 0.39
CA LEU A 20 27.75 -22.91 0.17
C LEU A 20 26.74 -22.37 1.20
N GLY A 21 27.15 -22.29 2.47
CA GLY A 21 26.34 -21.67 3.53
C GLY A 21 26.02 -20.21 3.23
N LEU A 22 27.03 -19.41 2.84
CA LEU A 22 26.86 -18.01 2.47
C LEU A 22 25.95 -17.83 1.26
N LEU A 23 26.07 -18.69 0.24
CA LEU A 23 25.18 -18.66 -0.94
C LEU A 23 23.72 -18.98 -0.55
N THR A 24 23.52 -19.95 0.34
CA THR A 24 22.18 -20.29 0.84
C THR A 24 21.55 -19.13 1.59
N VAL A 25 22.30 -18.49 2.50
CA VAL A 25 21.85 -17.31 3.24
C VAL A 25 21.58 -16.15 2.29
N TYR A 26 22.45 -15.91 1.31
CA TYR A 26 22.27 -14.86 0.31
C TYR A 26 21.02 -15.09 -0.55
N ALA A 27 20.75 -16.34 -0.96
CA ALA A 27 19.56 -16.69 -1.73
C ALA A 27 18.28 -16.43 -0.93
N ILE A 28 18.25 -16.80 0.36
CA ILE A 28 17.11 -16.54 1.25
C ILE A 28 16.88 -15.02 1.40
N LEU A 29 17.94 -14.25 1.68
CA LEU A 29 17.84 -12.79 1.79
C LEU A 29 17.36 -12.13 0.48
N ARG A 30 17.83 -12.61 -0.67
CA ARG A 30 17.41 -12.12 -1.99
C ARG A 30 15.95 -12.46 -2.27
N PHE A 31 15.51 -13.67 -1.94
CA PHE A 31 14.13 -14.12 -2.09
C PHE A 31 13.17 -13.32 -1.19
N MET A 32 13.58 -13.09 0.06
CA MET A 32 12.87 -12.21 0.99
C MET A 32 12.80 -10.75 0.54
N LYS A 33 13.68 -10.28 -0.37
CA LYS A 33 13.63 -8.91 -0.91
C LYS A 33 12.81 -8.79 -2.20
N LEU A 34 12.64 -9.88 -2.95
CA LEU A 34 11.82 -9.90 -4.17
C LEU A 34 10.32 -9.90 -3.86
N THR A 35 9.91 -10.69 -2.88
CA THR A 35 8.51 -10.76 -2.38
C THR A 35 7.93 -9.43 -1.88
N PRO A 36 8.63 -8.62 -1.06
CA PRO A 36 8.09 -7.38 -0.49
C PRO A 36 7.87 -6.29 -1.53
N LYS A 37 8.63 -6.26 -2.64
CA LYS A 37 8.37 -5.29 -3.72
C LYS A 37 6.99 -5.49 -4.34
N GLN A 38 6.61 -6.73 -4.61
CA GLN A 38 5.30 -7.05 -5.16
C GLN A 38 4.18 -6.79 -4.15
N GLN A 39 4.43 -7.03 -2.86
CA GLN A 39 3.47 -6.70 -1.80
C GLN A 39 3.30 -5.19 -1.64
N LEU A 40 4.38 -4.42 -1.79
CA LEU A 40 4.36 -2.96 -1.68
C LEU A 40 3.53 -2.30 -2.78
N GLU A 41 3.61 -2.79 -4.02
CA GLU A 41 2.72 -2.34 -5.11
C GLU A 41 1.25 -2.66 -4.82
N LYS A 42 0.95 -3.86 -4.29
CA LYS A 42 -0.42 -4.20 -3.86
C LYS A 42 -0.91 -3.30 -2.74
N VAL A 43 -0.05 -2.97 -1.78
CA VAL A 43 -0.34 -2.05 -0.68
C VAL A 43 -0.65 -0.66 -1.20
N LYS A 44 0.11 -0.13 -2.17
CA LYS A 44 -0.18 1.17 -2.80
C LYS A 44 -1.57 1.19 -3.46
N VAL A 45 -1.89 0.17 -4.26
CA VAL A 45 -3.21 0.07 -4.91
C VAL A 45 -4.32 -0.04 -3.87
N ALA A 46 -4.11 -0.84 -2.83
CA ALA A 46 -5.08 -0.98 -1.75
C ALA A 46 -5.24 0.32 -0.94
N LEU A 47 -4.15 1.05 -0.66
CA LEU A 47 -4.17 2.34 0.01
C LEU A 47 -4.96 3.37 -0.80
N LEU A 48 -4.74 3.43 -2.11
CA LEU A 48 -5.49 4.31 -3.01
C LEU A 48 -7.01 4.01 -2.95
N TYR A 49 -7.38 2.74 -2.96
CA TYR A 49 -8.77 2.32 -2.79
C TYR A 49 -9.33 2.71 -1.41
N MET A 50 -8.58 2.46 -0.34
CA MET A 50 -8.99 2.82 1.03
C MET A 50 -9.15 4.33 1.20
N VAL A 51 -8.26 5.13 0.63
CA VAL A 51 -8.35 6.60 0.63
C VAL A 51 -9.60 7.06 -0.11
N THR A 52 -9.91 6.44 -1.26
CA THR A 52 -11.13 6.74 -2.03
C THR A 52 -12.38 6.46 -1.21
N GLU A 53 -12.47 5.29 -0.57
CA GLU A 53 -13.63 4.93 0.25
C GLU A 53 -13.74 5.81 1.51
N ALA A 54 -12.60 6.14 2.15
CA ALA A 54 -12.57 7.02 3.31
C ALA A 54 -13.01 8.46 2.97
N GLU A 55 -12.66 8.97 1.79
CA GLU A 55 -13.13 10.28 1.31
C GLU A 55 -14.63 10.28 1.03
N LYS A 56 -15.16 9.20 0.45
CA LYS A 56 -16.59 9.01 0.19
C LYS A 56 -17.41 8.93 1.49
N GLU A 57 -16.95 8.16 2.48
CA GLU A 57 -17.68 7.98 3.75
C GLU A 57 -17.66 9.23 4.63
N LEU A 58 -16.49 9.86 4.79
CA LEU A 58 -16.29 10.90 5.80
C LEU A 58 -16.29 12.33 5.24
N LYS A 59 -16.37 12.51 3.92
CA LYS A 59 -16.40 13.79 3.19
C LYS A 59 -15.36 14.80 3.71
N SER A 60 -15.54 16.10 3.44
CA SER A 60 -14.58 17.14 3.83
C SER A 60 -14.54 17.36 5.36
N LYS A 61 -13.35 17.70 5.89
CA LYS A 61 -13.05 18.20 7.27
C LYS A 61 -12.85 17.17 8.41
N THR A 62 -12.66 15.89 8.12
CA THR A 62 -12.43 14.82 9.14
C THR A 62 -11.06 14.13 9.02
N GLY A 63 -10.02 14.87 8.61
CA GLY A 63 -8.72 14.29 8.21
C GLY A 63 -8.03 13.39 9.25
N ARG A 64 -8.20 13.65 10.56
CA ARG A 64 -7.66 12.76 11.60
C ARG A 64 -8.35 11.40 11.66
N ILE A 65 -9.67 11.38 11.47
CA ILE A 65 -10.49 10.16 11.54
C ILE A 65 -10.23 9.31 10.30
N LYS A 66 -10.19 9.93 9.11
CA LYS A 66 -9.86 9.24 7.85
C LYS A 66 -8.53 8.48 7.92
N ARG A 67 -7.48 9.13 8.43
CA ARG A 67 -6.15 8.51 8.54
C ARG A 67 -6.14 7.30 9.47
N SER A 68 -6.88 7.36 10.58
CA SER A 68 -7.03 6.22 11.48
C SER A 68 -7.80 5.08 10.82
N MET A 69 -8.86 5.38 10.07
CA MET A 69 -9.68 4.38 9.38
C MET A 69 -8.88 3.64 8.30
N VAL A 70 -8.12 4.36 7.49
CA VAL A 70 -7.24 3.77 6.47
C VAL A 70 -6.16 2.90 7.12
N TRP A 71 -5.63 3.30 8.28
CA TRP A 71 -4.68 2.51 9.03
C TRP A 71 -5.27 1.17 9.50
N GLU A 72 -6.45 1.18 10.12
CA GLU A 72 -7.13 -0.05 10.57
C GLU A 72 -7.36 -1.02 9.40
N TRP A 73 -7.88 -0.52 8.27
CA TRP A 73 -8.09 -1.34 7.07
C TRP A 73 -6.79 -1.89 6.47
N LEU A 74 -5.70 -1.12 6.55
CA LEU A 74 -4.38 -1.57 6.10
C LEU A 74 -3.86 -2.71 6.99
N VAL A 75 -3.98 -2.57 8.32
CA VAL A 75 -3.56 -3.58 9.29
C VAL A 75 -4.36 -4.87 9.10
N GLU A 76 -5.67 -4.76 8.85
CA GLU A 76 -6.55 -5.92 8.62
C GLU A 76 -6.20 -6.66 7.32
N ARG A 77 -5.95 -5.93 6.22
CA ARG A 77 -5.65 -6.53 4.91
C ARG A 77 -4.21 -6.99 4.75
N PHE A 78 -3.26 -6.34 5.43
CA PHE A 78 -1.82 -6.60 5.26
C PHE A 78 -1.08 -6.69 6.61
N PRO A 79 -1.44 -7.65 7.49
CA PRO A 79 -0.86 -7.76 8.83
C PRO A 79 0.65 -8.02 8.81
N ILE A 80 1.14 -8.71 7.78
CA ILE A 80 2.57 -9.00 7.64
C ILE A 80 3.34 -7.72 7.27
N VAL A 81 2.77 -6.85 6.43
CA VAL A 81 3.45 -5.62 5.98
C VAL A 81 3.56 -4.62 7.12
N THR A 82 2.50 -4.50 7.94
CA THR A 82 2.48 -3.57 9.07
C THR A 82 3.48 -3.93 10.17
N LEU A 83 3.91 -5.19 10.26
CA LEU A 83 4.99 -5.62 11.17
C LEU A 83 6.38 -5.15 10.74
N PHE A 84 6.60 -4.88 9.45
CA PHE A 84 7.91 -4.50 8.90
C PHE A 84 8.01 -3.03 8.51
N ILE A 85 6.91 -2.27 8.59
CA ILE A 85 6.86 -0.85 8.22
C ILE A 85 6.92 0.04 9.47
N THR A 86 7.66 1.15 9.37
CA THR A 86 7.60 2.19 10.42
C THR A 86 6.44 3.15 10.17
N GLU A 87 6.01 3.87 11.21
CA GLU A 87 4.97 4.91 11.10
C GLU A 87 5.33 5.96 10.03
N GLU A 88 6.58 6.43 9.98
CA GLU A 88 7.05 7.37 8.96
C GLU A 88 6.96 6.82 7.52
N GLN A 89 7.19 5.52 7.34
CA GLN A 89 7.08 4.88 6.03
C GLN A 89 5.61 4.75 5.62
N TYR A 90 4.73 4.45 6.58
CA TYR A 90 3.29 4.44 6.34
C TYR A 90 2.79 5.83 5.93
N ASP A 91 3.14 6.88 6.68
CA ASP A 91 2.71 8.25 6.38
C ASP A 91 3.14 8.68 4.97
N LYS A 92 4.38 8.36 4.58
CA LYS A 92 4.86 8.62 3.21
C LYS A 92 4.05 7.86 2.14
N LEU A 93 3.70 6.60 2.38
CA LEU A 93 2.88 5.83 1.45
C LEU A 93 1.44 6.37 1.38
N LEU A 94 0.90 6.80 2.50
CA LEU A 94 -0.43 7.39 2.59
C LEU A 94 -0.49 8.74 1.87
N ASP A 95 0.50 9.61 2.10
CA ASP A 95 0.60 10.90 1.43
C ASP A 95 0.77 10.74 -0.08
N GLN A 96 1.59 9.77 -0.51
CA GLN A 96 1.72 9.42 -1.93
C GLN A 96 0.38 8.95 -2.52
N ALA A 97 -0.34 8.08 -1.80
CA ALA A 97 -1.66 7.61 -2.24
C ALA A 97 -2.68 8.75 -2.31
N LEU A 98 -2.63 9.71 -1.38
CA LEU A 98 -3.46 10.91 -1.39
C LEU A 98 -3.12 11.85 -2.56
N GLU A 99 -1.85 12.00 -2.89
CA GLU A 99 -1.41 12.79 -4.04
C GLU A 99 -1.84 12.15 -5.36
N ASP A 100 -1.65 10.84 -5.50
CA ASP A 100 -2.08 10.08 -6.67
C ASP A 100 -3.61 10.11 -6.81
N PHE A 101 -4.33 9.98 -5.69
CA PHE A 101 -5.79 10.15 -5.65
C PHE A 101 -6.22 11.53 -6.16
N ARG A 102 -5.58 12.61 -5.71
CA ARG A 102 -5.89 13.98 -6.18
C ARG A 102 -5.63 14.14 -7.68
N LYS A 103 -4.53 13.62 -8.19
CA LYS A 103 -4.23 13.63 -9.65
C LYS A 103 -5.28 12.83 -10.44
N MET A 104 -5.75 11.71 -9.89
CA MET A 104 -6.82 10.93 -10.50
C MET A 104 -8.15 11.68 -10.48
N LEU A 105 -8.46 12.44 -9.43
CA LEU A 105 -9.65 13.29 -9.38
C LEU A 105 -9.60 14.42 -10.42
N GLU A 106 -8.44 15.05 -10.61
CA GLU A 106 -8.26 16.12 -11.59
C GLU A 106 -8.40 15.62 -13.04
N SER A 107 -7.97 14.39 -13.31
CA SER A 107 -7.99 13.80 -14.65
C SER A 107 -9.26 13.00 -14.95
N ASN A 108 -10.00 12.55 -13.94
CA ASN A 108 -11.14 11.66 -14.09
C ASN A 108 -12.40 12.18 -13.37
N THR A 109 -13.27 12.83 -14.13
CA THR A 109 -14.56 13.37 -13.67
C THR A 109 -15.48 12.29 -13.09
N SER A 110 -15.46 11.06 -13.63
CA SER A 110 -16.30 9.96 -13.12
C SER A 110 -15.89 9.50 -11.71
N LEU A 111 -14.59 9.55 -11.40
CA LEU A 111 -14.09 9.26 -10.06
C LEU A 111 -14.47 10.38 -9.08
N TYR A 112 -14.43 11.63 -9.55
CA TYR A 112 -14.88 12.78 -8.77
C TYR A 112 -16.35 12.66 -8.39
N ASP A 113 -17.21 12.34 -9.36
CA ASP A 113 -18.64 12.15 -9.14
C ASP A 113 -18.91 10.97 -8.18
N TYR A 114 -18.18 9.85 -8.32
CA TYR A 114 -18.30 8.70 -7.40
C TYR A 114 -17.97 9.05 -5.95
N VAL A 115 -16.97 9.88 -5.71
CA VAL A 115 -16.52 10.23 -4.35
C VAL A 115 -17.37 11.33 -3.73
N TYR A 116 -17.69 12.37 -4.50
CA TYR A 116 -18.35 13.57 -3.97
C TYR A 116 -19.87 13.59 -4.20
N ASN A 117 -20.42 12.63 -4.95
CA ASN A 117 -21.84 12.58 -5.33
C ASN A 117 -22.31 13.96 -5.82
N THR A 118 -21.52 14.56 -6.70
CA THR A 118 -21.90 15.79 -7.36
C THR A 118 -22.89 15.47 -8.46
N VAL A 119 -24.10 15.98 -8.29
CA VAL A 119 -25.18 15.92 -9.28
C VAL A 119 -24.60 16.31 -10.64
N THR A 120 -24.52 15.36 -11.56
CA THR A 120 -24.22 15.64 -12.96
C THR A 120 -25.42 16.40 -13.53
N VAL A 121 -25.33 17.73 -13.54
CA VAL A 121 -26.31 18.58 -14.21
C VAL A 121 -26.05 18.44 -15.70
N THR A 122 -26.87 17.60 -16.34
CA THR A 122 -26.95 17.57 -17.80
C THR A 122 -27.76 18.78 -18.28
N GLU A 123 -27.49 19.30 -19.48
CA GLU A 123 -28.19 20.49 -20.00
C GLU A 123 -29.72 20.30 -20.13
N GLU A 124 -30.23 19.08 -19.99
CA GLU A 124 -31.66 18.72 -19.94
C GLU A 124 -32.29 18.78 -18.54
N ASP A 125 -31.50 18.89 -17.46
CA ASP A 125 -32.04 18.83 -16.09
C ASP A 125 -32.68 20.17 -15.67
N THR A 126 -33.95 20.10 -15.27
CA THR A 126 -34.67 21.27 -14.75
C THR A 126 -34.26 21.61 -13.32
N GLU A 127 -34.46 22.87 -12.89
CA GLU A 127 -34.16 23.34 -11.53
C GLU A 127 -34.76 22.43 -10.44
N ASN A 128 -35.94 21.87 -10.68
CA ASN A 128 -36.59 20.93 -9.76
C ASN A 128 -35.90 19.56 -9.70
N ASP A 129 -35.33 19.07 -10.81
CA ASP A 129 -34.56 17.82 -10.83
C ASP A 129 -33.22 17.98 -10.13
N ILE A 130 -32.57 19.14 -10.30
CA ILE A 130 -31.35 19.51 -9.57
C ILE A 130 -31.62 19.54 -8.07
N MET A 131 -32.71 20.20 -7.64
CA MET A 131 -33.10 20.28 -6.23
C MET A 131 -33.45 18.91 -5.65
N ARG A 132 -34.09 18.02 -6.43
CA ARG A 132 -34.35 16.64 -5.99
C ARG A 132 -33.05 15.85 -5.82
N LYS A 133 -32.14 15.88 -6.81
CA LYS A 133 -30.86 15.15 -6.78
C LYS A 133 -29.96 15.62 -5.63
N ILE A 134 -29.94 16.91 -5.31
CA ILE A 134 -29.23 17.50 -4.16
C ILE A 134 -29.81 17.00 -2.82
N VAL A 135 -31.14 16.93 -2.71
CA VAL A 135 -31.83 16.53 -1.46
C VAL A 135 -31.75 15.03 -1.22
N THR A 136 -31.75 14.21 -2.27
CA THR A 136 -31.73 12.74 -2.13
C THR A 136 -30.34 12.12 -2.11
N GLY A 137 -29.27 12.88 -2.41
CA GLY A 137 -27.90 12.38 -2.36
C GLY A 137 -27.70 11.17 -3.26
N ALA A 138 -28.01 11.31 -4.54
CA ALA A 138 -27.76 10.29 -5.57
C ALA A 138 -26.52 10.65 -6.38
#